data_AF-A0A2D5QQX1-F1
#
_entry.id   AF-A0A2D5QQX1-F1
#
_cell.length_a   1.000
_cell.length_b   1.000
_cell.length_c   1.000
_cell.angle_alpha   90.00
_cell.angle_beta   90.00
_cell.angle_gamma   90.00
#
_symmetry.space_group_name_H-M   'P 1'
#
loop_
_entity.id
_entity.type
_entity.pdbx_description
1 polymer ?
#
loop_
_entity_poly.entity_id
_entity_poly.type
_entity_poly.pdbx_seq_one_letter_code
_entity_poly.pdbx_strand_id
1 'polypeptide(L)'
;MNLILQHKLAAKKTALTALLFGLSSSFILSSCDKEKSDSVEEQVEVNVDETGRTQFLRSIRSQIVLPLLNGFEPKLSQLNQMIEAQDLEQSQQAWREAMLHWQQIELIQFGPAGVSGLRVGGQDLRDQIYAFPLTNPCRVDQVLVDGGFAESDWLSQAQINVSGLDAIEHLLFRTGSDSACPAQTKIVRDGDWAAFQNDESNANTQRWAYLKVLGAGVKTHYDTMVSAWNGSFGQAFEDAQAPFTSQKEAIDQVFAGIFYIDEVVKDLKLGAPVGIYMTCIEERCPELVEHQGSKLSKEVMIANLQALRAVFKGSSSAEPDSDDGFGFTDLLVEEGASELGEQLESLIDRNIERAEALSGSFNELLENSPEELENLHSSVKELCDLMKSQMVTVLNLSVPQEGAGDND
;
A
#
# COMPACT_ATOMS: atom_id res chain seq x y z
N MET A 1 11.80 -17.53 15.08
CA MET A 1 12.25 -16.56 16.10
C MET A 1 11.02 -15.90 16.68
N ASN A 2 10.27 -16.65 17.48
CA ASN A 2 8.86 -16.39 17.75
C ASN A 2 8.54 -16.99 19.12
N LEU A 3 8.75 -16.25 20.23
CA LEU A 3 8.30 -16.63 21.59
C LEU A 3 8.60 -15.64 22.73
N ILE A 4 9.15 -14.43 22.50
CA ILE A 4 9.59 -13.55 23.61
C ILE A 4 8.68 -12.30 23.82
N LEU A 5 7.67 -12.04 22.98
CA LEU A 5 6.84 -10.83 23.13
C LEU A 5 5.52 -10.98 23.90
N GLN A 6 5.12 -12.18 24.32
CA GLN A 6 3.77 -12.43 24.86
C GLN A 6 3.59 -12.25 26.38
N HIS A 7 4.60 -11.78 27.14
CA HIS A 7 4.55 -11.84 28.62
C HIS A 7 4.65 -10.54 29.41
N LYS A 8 4.42 -9.36 28.81
CA LYS A 8 4.52 -8.08 29.56
C LYS A 8 3.35 -7.09 29.42
N LEU A 9 2.12 -7.55 29.22
CA LEU A 9 0.94 -6.68 29.25
C LEU A 9 -0.19 -7.26 30.12
N ALA A 10 0.07 -7.38 31.42
CA ALA A 10 -0.97 -7.63 32.41
C ALA A 10 -0.57 -7.07 33.78
N ALA A 11 -0.76 -5.77 34.01
CA ALA A 11 -1.03 -5.21 35.34
C ALA A 11 -1.18 -3.68 35.29
N LYS A 12 -2.43 -3.20 35.40
CA LYS A 12 -2.90 -2.15 36.33
C LYS A 12 -4.07 -1.36 35.72
N LYS A 13 -5.28 -1.72 36.14
CA LYS A 13 -6.44 -0.82 36.21
C LYS A 13 -6.84 -0.72 37.68
N THR A 14 -6.85 0.48 38.25
CA THR A 14 -7.76 0.80 39.36
C THR A 14 -8.12 2.29 39.33
N ALA A 15 -9.40 2.53 39.60
CA ALA A 15 -10.17 3.76 39.48
C ALA A 15 -9.76 4.89 40.43
N LEU A 16 -10.17 6.12 40.08
CA LEU A 16 -10.70 7.07 41.06
C LEU A 16 -11.73 8.01 40.43
N THR A 17 -12.94 8.00 40.99
CA THR A 17 -14.06 8.89 40.70
C THR A 17 -14.18 9.87 41.86
N ALA A 18 -14.29 11.18 41.60
CA ALA A 18 -14.77 12.14 42.59
C ALA A 18 -15.41 13.36 41.91
N LEU A 19 -16.66 13.63 42.29
CA LEU A 19 -17.47 14.81 41.98
C LEU A 19 -16.80 16.13 42.41
N LEU A 20 -17.17 17.23 41.75
CA LEU A 20 -17.54 18.48 42.44
C LEU A 20 -18.41 19.41 41.58
N PHE A 21 -19.47 19.91 42.23
CA PHE A 21 -20.48 20.88 41.80
C PHE A 21 -19.89 22.29 41.56
N GLY A 22 -20.51 23.06 40.67
CA GLY A 22 -20.30 24.51 40.57
C GLY A 22 -21.32 25.21 39.67
N LEU A 23 -22.40 25.71 40.27
CA LEU A 23 -23.39 26.62 39.66
C LEU A 23 -22.77 28.00 39.40
N SER A 24 -23.11 28.63 38.28
CA SER A 24 -23.43 30.07 38.24
C SER A 24 -24.18 30.45 36.95
N SER A 25 -25.39 30.97 37.14
CA SER A 25 -26.26 31.56 36.12
C SER A 25 -25.97 33.05 35.90
N SER A 26 -26.57 33.57 34.81
CA SER A 26 -26.93 34.98 34.51
C SER A 26 -25.90 35.74 33.65
N PHE A 27 -26.24 36.62 32.71
CA PHE A 27 -27.43 37.45 32.47
C PHE A 27 -27.57 37.76 30.96
N ILE A 28 -28.81 37.95 30.52
CA ILE A 28 -29.21 38.51 29.21
C ILE A 28 -29.08 40.04 29.27
N LEU A 29 -28.56 40.67 28.22
CA LEU A 29 -28.93 42.04 27.84
C LEU A 29 -29.09 42.15 26.32
N SER A 30 -30.35 42.29 25.90
CA SER A 30 -30.79 42.78 24.59
C SER A 30 -30.72 44.30 24.60
N SER A 31 -30.23 44.90 23.51
CA SER A 31 -30.42 46.32 23.20
C SER A 31 -30.66 46.48 21.70
N CYS A 32 -31.85 46.94 21.32
CA CYS A 32 -32.16 47.49 20.01
C CYS A 32 -31.77 48.97 19.96
N ASP A 33 -31.18 49.43 18.85
CA ASP A 33 -31.70 50.54 18.01
C ASP A 33 -30.60 51.17 17.14
N LYS A 34 -30.68 50.97 15.81
CA LYS A 34 -30.93 52.02 14.80
C LYS A 34 -30.42 51.61 13.41
N GLU A 35 -31.32 51.76 12.45
CA GLU A 35 -31.10 51.64 11.01
C GLU A 35 -29.92 52.47 10.53
N LYS A 36 -29.02 51.81 9.77
CA LYS A 36 -28.26 52.41 8.68
C LYS A 36 -28.08 51.36 7.60
N SER A 37 -28.50 51.73 6.39
CA SER A 37 -28.26 50.97 5.17
C SER A 37 -26.75 50.90 4.94
N ASP A 38 -26.20 49.70 4.89
CA ASP A 38 -24.93 49.45 4.21
C ASP A 38 -25.02 48.06 3.55
N SER A 39 -24.45 48.02 2.36
CA SER A 39 -24.36 46.88 1.45
C SER A 39 -23.93 45.60 2.16
N VAL A 40 -24.68 44.51 1.93
CA VAL A 40 -24.25 43.16 2.26
C VAL A 40 -23.10 42.79 1.33
N GLU A 41 -21.88 43.13 1.74
CA GLU A 41 -20.74 42.30 1.39
C GLU A 41 -20.93 40.98 2.14
N GLU A 42 -21.18 39.92 1.38
CA GLU A 42 -21.12 38.56 1.85
C GLU A 42 -19.66 38.31 2.28
N GLN A 43 -19.38 38.56 3.56
CA GLN A 43 -18.14 38.13 4.17
C GLN A 43 -18.16 36.61 4.17
N VAL A 44 -17.48 36.04 3.18
CA VAL A 44 -16.95 34.69 3.28
C VAL A 44 -16.17 34.65 4.60
N GLU A 45 -16.68 33.91 5.57
CA GLU A 45 -15.90 33.52 6.74
C GLU A 45 -14.70 32.73 6.20
N VAL A 46 -13.59 33.41 5.96
CA VAL A 46 -12.30 32.77 5.80
C VAL A 46 -12.03 32.11 7.14
N ASN A 47 -12.04 30.78 7.17
CA ASN A 47 -11.72 30.01 8.35
C ASN A 47 -10.23 30.23 8.65
N VAL A 48 -9.91 31.18 9.53
CA VAL A 48 -8.53 31.65 9.83
C VAL A 48 -7.71 30.61 10.63
N ASP A 49 -8.12 29.34 10.68
CA ASP A 49 -7.47 28.32 11.53
C ASP A 49 -7.19 26.99 10.82
N GLU A 50 -7.08 26.99 9.49
CA GLU A 50 -6.61 25.79 8.78
C GLU A 50 -5.09 25.86 8.58
N THR A 51 -4.35 25.19 9.48
CA THR A 51 -2.91 24.96 9.29
C THR A 51 -2.67 24.10 8.05
N GLY A 52 -1.51 24.22 7.39
CA GLY A 52 -1.19 23.35 6.25
C GLY A 52 -1.16 21.87 6.60
N ARG A 53 -0.95 21.52 7.88
CA ARG A 53 -1.12 20.14 8.37
C ARG A 53 -2.57 19.64 8.27
N THR A 54 -3.57 20.49 8.51
CA THR A 54 -4.98 20.14 8.27
C THR A 54 -5.25 19.97 6.77
N GLN A 55 -4.75 20.90 5.94
CA GLN A 55 -4.92 20.84 4.49
C GLN A 55 -4.29 19.57 3.92
N PHE A 56 -3.09 19.22 4.38
CA PHE A 56 -2.41 17.98 4.03
C PHE A 56 -3.26 16.74 4.32
N LEU A 57 -3.77 16.58 5.55
CA LEU A 57 -4.56 15.39 5.91
C LEU A 57 -5.86 15.30 5.10
N ARG A 58 -6.51 16.44 4.84
CA ARG A 58 -7.67 16.53 3.93
C ARG A 58 -7.30 16.08 2.53
N SER A 59 -6.23 16.63 1.96
CA SER A 59 -5.76 16.30 0.62
C SER A 59 -5.39 14.83 0.47
N ILE A 60 -4.63 14.27 1.43
CA ILE A 60 -4.27 12.86 1.43
C ILE A 60 -5.53 11.98 1.42
N ARG A 61 -6.57 12.31 2.19
CA ARG A 61 -7.81 11.53 2.16
C ARG A 61 -8.58 11.72 0.85
N SER A 62 -8.88 12.96 0.48
CA SER A 62 -9.85 13.28 -0.58
C SER A 62 -9.28 13.21 -1.99
N GLN A 63 -7.98 13.48 -2.15
CA GLN A 63 -7.28 13.55 -3.44
C GLN A 63 -6.33 12.38 -3.70
N ILE A 64 -5.96 11.60 -2.67
CA ILE A 64 -5.10 10.41 -2.82
C ILE A 64 -5.85 9.13 -2.48
N VAL A 65 -6.21 8.94 -1.21
CA VAL A 65 -6.70 7.65 -0.70
C VAL A 65 -8.04 7.28 -1.33
N LEU A 66 -9.04 8.17 -1.27
CA LEU A 66 -10.37 7.86 -1.82
C LEU A 66 -10.34 7.71 -3.34
N PRO A 67 -9.67 8.57 -4.14
CA PRO A 67 -9.55 8.36 -5.58
C PRO A 67 -8.84 7.06 -5.95
N LEU A 68 -7.74 6.71 -5.28
CA LEU A 68 -7.03 5.44 -5.53
C LEU A 68 -7.92 4.24 -5.19
N LEU A 69 -8.62 4.26 -4.05
CA LEU A 69 -9.55 3.18 -3.71
C LEU A 69 -10.69 3.08 -4.73
N ASN A 70 -11.32 4.20 -5.10
CA ASN A 70 -12.43 4.22 -6.05
C ASN A 70 -11.99 3.78 -7.46
N GLY A 71 -10.77 4.12 -7.88
CA GLY A 71 -10.20 3.69 -9.16
C GLY A 71 -9.89 2.20 -9.24
N PHE A 72 -9.67 1.53 -8.10
CA PHE A 72 -9.39 0.10 -8.05
C PHE A 72 -10.65 -0.76 -8.22
N GLU A 73 -11.81 -0.28 -7.74
CA GLU A 73 -13.09 -1.01 -7.83
C GLU A 73 -13.41 -1.56 -9.23
N PRO A 74 -13.42 -0.73 -10.29
CA PRO A 74 -13.81 -1.22 -11.62
C PRO A 74 -12.80 -2.24 -12.16
N LYS A 75 -11.52 -2.12 -11.80
CA LYS A 75 -10.46 -3.04 -12.23
C LYS A 75 -10.58 -4.40 -11.55
N LEU A 76 -10.87 -4.40 -10.24
CA LEU A 76 -11.13 -5.62 -9.49
C LEU A 76 -12.43 -6.30 -9.94
N SER A 77 -13.47 -5.51 -10.22
CA SER A 77 -14.74 -6.01 -10.77
C SER A 77 -14.53 -6.67 -12.13
N GLN A 78 -13.75 -6.03 -13.02
CA GLN A 78 -13.39 -6.60 -14.32
C GLN A 78 -12.59 -7.90 -14.18
N LEU A 79 -11.60 -7.96 -13.28
CA LEU A 79 -10.85 -9.18 -13.00
C LEU A 79 -11.76 -10.33 -12.57
N ASN A 80 -12.65 -10.07 -11.60
CA ASN A 80 -13.61 -11.07 -11.12
C ASN A 80 -14.57 -11.52 -12.22
N GLN A 81 -14.99 -10.62 -13.10
CA GLN A 81 -15.85 -10.96 -14.24
C GLN A 81 -15.14 -11.89 -15.24
N MET A 82 -13.87 -11.61 -15.58
CA MET A 82 -13.11 -12.44 -16.52
C MET A 82 -12.77 -13.80 -15.92
N ILE A 83 -12.48 -13.86 -14.62
CA ILE A 83 -12.33 -15.11 -13.88
C ILE A 83 -13.62 -15.93 -13.90
N GLU A 84 -14.78 -15.29 -13.70
CA GLU A 84 -16.07 -15.97 -13.75
C GLU A 84 -16.36 -16.55 -15.14
N ALA A 85 -16.00 -15.80 -16.18
CA ALA A 85 -16.10 -16.21 -17.58
C ALA A 85 -15.08 -17.30 -17.98
N GLN A 86 -14.09 -17.58 -17.13
CA GLN A 86 -12.99 -18.51 -17.41
C GLN A 86 -12.19 -18.17 -18.68
N ASP A 87 -12.08 -16.88 -19.00
CA ASP A 87 -11.30 -16.38 -20.11
C ASP A 87 -9.87 -16.07 -19.65
N LEU A 88 -8.91 -16.93 -20.02
CA LEU A 88 -7.52 -16.81 -19.55
C LEU A 88 -6.87 -15.50 -20.00
N GLU A 89 -6.98 -15.16 -21.28
CA GLU A 89 -6.31 -13.98 -21.84
C GLU A 89 -6.88 -12.70 -21.22
N GLN A 90 -8.21 -12.61 -21.15
CA GLN A 90 -8.87 -11.46 -20.54
C GLN A 90 -8.65 -11.38 -19.03
N SER A 91 -8.58 -12.53 -18.33
CA SER A 91 -8.23 -12.55 -16.90
C SER A 91 -6.80 -12.07 -16.65
N GLN A 92 -5.85 -12.47 -17.49
CA GLN A 92 -4.46 -12.00 -17.40
C GLN A 92 -4.37 -10.48 -17.64
N GLN A 93 -5.09 -9.96 -18.64
CA GLN A 93 -5.12 -8.52 -18.90
C GLN A 93 -5.77 -7.75 -17.74
N ALA A 94 -6.94 -8.19 -17.27
CA ALA A 94 -7.64 -7.57 -16.15
C ALA A 94 -6.82 -7.62 -14.85
N TRP A 95 -6.07 -8.72 -14.63
CA TRP A 95 -5.16 -8.83 -13.49
C TRP A 95 -4.04 -7.80 -13.58
N ARG A 96 -3.41 -7.61 -14.75
CA ARG A 96 -2.36 -6.59 -14.92
C ARG A 96 -2.89 -5.19 -14.60
N GLU A 97 -4.08 -4.85 -15.11
CA GLU A 97 -4.69 -3.54 -14.86
C GLU A 97 -5.02 -3.32 -13.39
N ALA A 98 -5.54 -4.34 -12.70
CA ALA A 98 -5.78 -4.31 -11.27
C ALA A 98 -4.45 -4.16 -10.50
N MET A 99 -3.44 -4.96 -10.84
CA MET A 99 -2.15 -4.97 -10.16
C MET A 99 -1.42 -3.64 -10.28
N LEU A 100 -1.38 -3.03 -11.47
CA LEU A 100 -0.77 -1.71 -11.67
C LEU A 100 -1.43 -0.64 -10.81
N HIS A 101 -2.75 -0.70 -10.65
CA HIS A 101 -3.48 0.23 -9.81
C HIS A 101 -3.28 -0.04 -8.32
N TRP A 102 -3.27 -1.31 -7.91
CA TRP A 102 -2.96 -1.70 -6.54
C TRP A 102 -1.57 -1.23 -6.11
N GLN A 103 -0.60 -1.24 -7.02
CA GLN A 103 0.76 -0.77 -6.73
C GLN A 103 0.80 0.75 -6.48
N GLN A 104 -0.22 1.52 -6.89
CA GLN A 104 -0.36 2.90 -6.42
C GLN A 104 -0.91 2.97 -4.98
N ILE A 105 -1.79 2.04 -4.61
CA ILE A 105 -2.36 1.91 -3.25
C ILE A 105 -1.31 1.44 -2.23
N GLU A 106 -0.22 0.79 -2.67
CA GLU A 106 0.85 0.29 -1.79
C GLU A 106 1.53 1.35 -0.93
N LEU A 107 1.39 2.64 -1.25
CA LEU A 107 1.92 3.72 -0.40
C LEU A 107 0.97 4.10 0.74
N ILE A 108 -0.27 3.59 0.73
CA ILE A 108 -1.30 3.79 1.74
C ILE A 108 -1.20 2.67 2.79
N GLN A 109 -0.02 2.40 3.34
CA GLN A 109 0.16 1.36 4.39
C GLN A 109 -0.11 1.88 5.81
N PHE A 110 -1.20 2.61 5.96
CA PHE A 110 -1.69 3.13 7.23
C PHE A 110 -3.21 2.97 7.32
N GLY A 111 -3.76 3.17 8.51
CA GLY A 111 -5.16 2.84 8.74
C GLY A 111 -5.41 1.35 8.47
N PRO A 112 -6.56 0.99 7.86
CA PRO A 112 -6.94 -0.42 7.66
C PRO A 112 -5.92 -1.26 6.88
N ALA A 113 -5.16 -0.65 5.97
CA ALA A 113 -4.12 -1.34 5.21
C ALA A 113 -2.83 -1.56 6.03
N GLY A 114 -2.60 -0.77 7.08
CA GLY A 114 -1.42 -0.87 7.93
C GLY A 114 -1.43 -2.09 8.86
N VAL A 115 -0.24 -2.42 9.36
CA VAL A 115 -0.02 -3.55 10.27
C VAL A 115 -0.72 -3.34 11.61
N SER A 116 -1.49 -4.33 12.04
CA SER A 116 -2.24 -4.33 13.29
C SER A 116 -1.31 -4.23 14.50
N GLY A 117 -1.63 -3.31 15.41
CA GLY A 117 -0.83 -3.04 16.60
C GLY A 117 0.42 -2.19 16.37
N LEU A 118 0.78 -1.88 15.12
CA LEU A 118 1.92 -1.03 14.76
C LEU A 118 1.47 0.29 14.12
N ARG A 119 0.45 0.25 13.24
CA ARG A 119 -0.14 1.42 12.61
C ARG A 119 -1.46 1.81 13.29
N VAL A 120 -1.75 3.11 13.35
CA VAL A 120 -3.02 3.61 13.89
C VAL A 120 -4.17 3.14 12.98
N GLY A 121 -5.10 2.36 13.55
CA GLY A 121 -6.20 1.77 12.79
C GLY A 121 -5.82 0.54 11.94
N GLY A 122 -4.61 -0.01 12.14
CA GLY A 122 -4.09 -1.19 11.43
C GLY A 122 -5.01 -2.42 11.50
N GLN A 123 -5.23 -3.05 10.35
CA GLN A 123 -6.06 -4.26 10.20
C GLN A 123 -5.43 -5.32 9.28
N ASP A 124 -4.16 -5.15 8.88
CA ASP A 124 -3.42 -6.08 8.02
C ASP A 124 -4.06 -6.31 6.64
N LEU A 125 -4.99 -5.45 6.19
CA LEU A 125 -5.76 -5.68 4.96
C LEU A 125 -4.91 -5.63 3.69
N ARG A 126 -3.77 -4.94 3.72
CA ARG A 126 -2.82 -4.92 2.60
C ARG A 126 -2.36 -6.34 2.29
N ASP A 127 -1.86 -7.06 3.28
CA ASP A 127 -1.32 -8.41 3.11
C ASP A 127 -2.40 -9.46 2.78
N GLN A 128 -3.67 -9.17 3.09
CA GLN A 128 -4.79 -10.01 2.65
C GLN A 128 -5.14 -9.83 1.16
N ILE A 129 -4.80 -8.67 0.59
CA ILE A 129 -5.04 -8.36 -0.82
C ILE A 129 -3.82 -8.71 -1.67
N TYR A 130 -2.62 -8.38 -1.20
CA TYR A 130 -1.36 -8.67 -1.88
C TYR A 130 -0.21 -8.68 -0.87
N ALA A 131 0.50 -9.80 -0.77
CA ALA A 131 1.42 -10.08 0.34
C ALA A 131 2.91 -10.04 -0.03
N PHE A 132 3.32 -9.42 -1.14
CA PHE A 132 4.76 -9.38 -1.49
C PHE A 132 5.60 -8.76 -0.35
N PRO A 133 6.76 -9.36 0.03
CA PRO A 133 7.47 -10.48 -0.62
C PRO A 133 7.12 -11.88 -0.09
N LEU A 134 6.04 -12.06 0.67
CA LEU A 134 5.65 -13.32 1.31
C LEU A 134 4.94 -14.31 0.36
N THR A 135 5.05 -14.10 -0.96
CA THR A 135 4.40 -14.93 -1.97
C THR A 135 4.91 -16.37 -1.91
N ASN A 136 4.03 -17.36 -2.14
CA ASN A 136 4.44 -18.77 -2.11
C ASN A 136 3.73 -19.64 -3.17
N PRO A 137 4.19 -19.59 -4.43
CA PRO A 137 3.68 -20.41 -5.54
C PRO A 137 3.56 -21.91 -5.23
N CYS A 138 4.52 -22.48 -4.49
CA CYS A 138 4.46 -23.88 -4.10
C CYS A 138 3.29 -24.18 -3.15
N ARG A 139 3.01 -23.30 -2.18
CA ARG A 139 1.85 -23.47 -1.28
C ARG A 139 0.53 -23.31 -2.05
N VAL A 140 0.48 -22.42 -3.04
CA VAL A 140 -0.68 -22.31 -3.93
C VAL A 140 -0.90 -23.61 -4.72
N ASP A 141 0.16 -24.22 -5.28
CA ASP A 141 0.06 -25.53 -5.95
C ASP A 141 -0.42 -26.64 -5.00
N GLN A 142 0.01 -26.64 -3.74
CA GLN A 142 -0.46 -27.61 -2.74
C GLN A 142 -1.95 -27.44 -2.45
N VAL A 143 -2.43 -26.21 -2.27
CA VAL A 143 -3.86 -25.94 -2.04
C VAL A 143 -4.68 -26.30 -3.28
N LEU A 144 -4.16 -26.03 -4.47
CA LEU A 144 -4.81 -26.38 -5.74
C LEU A 144 -5.02 -27.90 -5.89
N VAL A 145 -4.01 -28.71 -5.56
CA VAL A 145 -4.10 -30.18 -5.60
C VAL A 145 -5.01 -30.72 -4.51
N ASP A 146 -4.92 -30.17 -3.28
CA ASP A 146 -5.72 -30.60 -2.14
C ASP A 146 -7.21 -30.29 -2.30
N GLY A 147 -7.55 -29.15 -2.93
CA GLY A 147 -8.93 -28.73 -3.15
C GLY A 147 -9.63 -28.14 -1.92
N GLY A 148 -8.93 -28.02 -0.78
CA GLY A 148 -9.49 -27.48 0.47
C GLY A 148 -10.00 -26.04 0.38
N PHE A 149 -9.61 -25.29 -0.66
CA PHE A 149 -10.15 -23.95 -0.94
C PHE A 149 -11.66 -23.92 -1.21
N ALA A 150 -12.27 -25.07 -1.51
CA ALA A 150 -13.71 -25.19 -1.76
C ALA A 150 -14.56 -25.15 -0.46
N GLU A 151 -13.94 -25.32 0.71
CA GLU A 151 -14.64 -25.24 2.00
C GLU A 151 -15.07 -23.80 2.30
N SER A 152 -16.30 -23.63 2.79
CA SER A 152 -16.91 -22.30 2.93
C SER A 152 -16.21 -21.36 3.91
N ASP A 153 -15.46 -21.90 4.87
CA ASP A 153 -14.69 -21.14 5.87
C ASP A 153 -13.20 -21.03 5.52
N TRP A 154 -12.74 -21.67 4.44
CA TRP A 154 -11.32 -21.73 4.09
C TRP A 154 -10.68 -20.35 3.99
N LEU A 155 -11.32 -19.42 3.27
CA LEU A 155 -10.77 -18.08 3.04
C LEU A 155 -10.53 -17.32 4.35
N SER A 156 -11.39 -17.50 5.37
CA SER A 156 -11.23 -16.85 6.67
C SER A 156 -10.07 -17.41 7.51
N GLN A 157 -9.56 -18.59 7.13
CA GLN A 157 -8.46 -19.29 7.78
C GLN A 157 -7.20 -19.36 6.89
N ALA A 158 -7.32 -18.90 5.64
CA ALA A 158 -6.26 -18.96 4.66
C ALA A 158 -5.07 -18.14 5.15
N GLN A 159 -3.87 -18.67 4.93
CA GLN A 159 -2.65 -17.91 5.17
C GLN A 159 -2.48 -16.90 4.02
N ILE A 160 -1.94 -15.72 4.31
CA ILE A 160 -1.73 -14.65 3.32
C ILE A 160 -0.94 -15.10 2.08
N ASN A 161 -0.06 -16.10 2.23
CA ASN A 161 0.78 -16.62 1.15
C ASN A 161 0.10 -17.66 0.24
N VAL A 162 -1.18 -17.93 0.45
CA VAL A 162 -2.03 -18.77 -0.43
C VAL A 162 -3.30 -18.03 -0.89
N SER A 163 -3.37 -16.73 -0.66
CA SER A 163 -4.50 -15.89 -1.04
C SER A 163 -4.02 -14.64 -1.79
N GLY A 164 -4.93 -13.72 -2.12
CA GLY A 164 -4.56 -12.43 -2.69
C GLY A 164 -4.22 -12.45 -4.19
N LEU A 165 -3.80 -11.28 -4.67
CA LEU A 165 -3.45 -11.02 -6.07
C LEU A 165 -2.21 -11.79 -6.53
N ASP A 166 -1.29 -12.13 -5.63
CA ASP A 166 -0.10 -12.96 -5.92
C ASP A 166 -0.45 -14.44 -6.15
N ALA A 167 -1.41 -15.00 -5.40
CA ALA A 167 -1.93 -16.32 -5.70
C ALA A 167 -2.70 -16.34 -7.03
N ILE A 168 -3.47 -15.29 -7.32
CA ILE A 168 -4.15 -15.13 -8.61
C ILE A 168 -3.11 -15.04 -9.75
N GLU A 169 -2.02 -14.30 -9.56
CA GLU A 169 -0.95 -14.23 -10.56
C GLU A 169 -0.39 -15.61 -10.86
N HIS A 170 0.03 -16.36 -9.82
CA HIS A 170 0.58 -17.70 -10.01
C HIS A 170 -0.39 -18.59 -10.80
N LEU A 171 -1.67 -18.57 -10.42
CA LEU A 171 -2.69 -19.36 -11.11
C LEU A 171 -2.96 -18.86 -12.53
N LEU A 172 -2.87 -17.57 -12.87
CA LEU A 172 -3.14 -17.07 -14.23
C LEU A 172 -1.92 -17.17 -15.15
N PHE A 173 -0.71 -17.00 -14.63
CA PHE A 173 0.50 -16.82 -15.43
C PHE A 173 1.45 -18.02 -15.41
N ARG A 174 1.18 -19.08 -14.63
CA ARG A 174 1.97 -20.31 -14.71
C ARG A 174 1.97 -20.85 -16.15
N THR A 175 3.16 -21.07 -16.68
CA THR A 175 3.38 -21.72 -17.98
C THR A 175 3.88 -23.15 -17.77
N GLY A 176 3.54 -24.04 -18.70
CA GLY A 176 3.94 -25.44 -18.62
C GLY A 176 3.20 -26.25 -17.56
N SER A 177 3.65 -27.49 -17.38
CA SER A 177 3.07 -28.49 -16.47
C SER A 177 3.85 -28.68 -15.19
N ASP A 178 4.95 -27.95 -14.99
CA ASP A 178 5.80 -28.09 -13.82
C ASP A 178 5.16 -27.41 -12.61
N SER A 179 5.38 -28.00 -11.43
CA SER A 179 4.99 -27.37 -10.17
C SER A 179 6.04 -26.34 -9.77
N ALA A 180 5.62 -25.28 -9.10
CA ALA A 180 6.52 -24.35 -8.43
C ALA A 180 7.15 -24.97 -7.16
N CYS A 181 6.76 -26.19 -6.77
CA CYS A 181 7.33 -26.87 -5.62
C CYS A 181 8.67 -27.55 -5.92
N PRO A 182 9.64 -27.49 -4.98
CA PRO A 182 10.84 -28.33 -5.04
C PRO A 182 10.51 -29.83 -5.09
N ALA A 183 11.38 -30.63 -5.72
CA ALA A 183 11.15 -32.06 -5.98
C ALA A 183 10.90 -32.92 -4.72
N GLN A 184 11.44 -32.51 -3.57
CA GLN A 184 11.26 -33.19 -2.29
C GLN A 184 9.88 -32.95 -1.65
N THR A 185 9.12 -31.98 -2.15
CA THR A 185 7.78 -31.65 -1.66
C THR A 185 6.84 -32.80 -1.94
N LYS A 186 5.99 -33.15 -0.97
CA LYS A 186 5.10 -34.32 -1.03
C LYS A 186 4.34 -34.42 -2.38
N ILE A 187 3.71 -33.33 -2.83
CA ILE A 187 2.91 -33.34 -4.06
C ILE A 187 3.74 -33.67 -5.31
N VAL A 188 5.03 -33.37 -5.32
CA VAL A 188 5.93 -33.70 -6.45
C VAL A 188 6.51 -35.10 -6.26
N ARG A 189 7.08 -35.38 -5.07
CA ARG A 189 7.75 -36.64 -4.74
C ARG A 189 6.84 -37.85 -4.87
N ASP A 190 5.59 -37.73 -4.42
CA ASP A 190 4.63 -38.85 -4.39
C ASP A 190 3.85 -38.96 -5.72
N GLY A 191 4.07 -38.05 -6.67
CA GLY A 191 3.44 -38.06 -7.99
C GLY A 191 2.04 -37.43 -8.03
N ASP A 192 1.54 -36.87 -6.93
CA ASP A 192 0.21 -36.26 -6.83
C ASP A 192 0.02 -35.12 -7.85
N TRP A 193 1.04 -34.28 -8.04
CA TRP A 193 1.04 -33.20 -9.03
C TRP A 193 0.93 -33.73 -10.45
N ALA A 194 1.74 -34.74 -10.80
CA ALA A 194 1.70 -35.35 -12.12
C ALA A 194 0.35 -36.02 -12.37
N ALA A 195 -0.20 -36.72 -11.38
CA ALA A 195 -1.54 -37.31 -11.44
C ALA A 195 -2.62 -36.24 -11.62
N PHE A 196 -2.54 -35.12 -10.90
CA PHE A 196 -3.44 -33.98 -11.02
C PHE A 196 -3.40 -33.36 -12.42
N GLN A 197 -2.20 -33.11 -12.96
CA GLN A 197 -2.02 -32.55 -14.30
C GLN A 197 -2.47 -33.51 -15.43
N ASN A 198 -2.36 -34.83 -15.23
CA ASN A 198 -2.84 -35.81 -16.19
C ASN A 198 -4.37 -35.82 -16.35
N ASP A 199 -5.11 -35.29 -15.37
CA ASP A 199 -6.55 -35.00 -15.48
C ASP A 199 -6.74 -33.50 -15.79
N GLU A 200 -6.42 -33.12 -17.03
CA GLU A 200 -6.45 -31.72 -17.49
C GLU A 200 -7.81 -31.04 -17.23
N SER A 201 -8.91 -31.78 -17.37
CA SER A 201 -10.26 -31.26 -17.14
C SER A 201 -10.49 -30.92 -15.67
N ASN A 202 -10.10 -31.82 -14.76
CA ASN A 202 -10.20 -31.56 -13.33
C ASN A 202 -9.24 -30.45 -12.90
N ALA A 203 -7.99 -30.47 -13.38
CA ALA A 203 -7.00 -29.45 -13.06
C ALA A 203 -7.45 -28.05 -13.49
N ASN A 204 -8.01 -27.91 -14.69
CA ASN A 204 -8.57 -26.66 -15.17
C ASN A 204 -9.81 -26.23 -14.36
N THR A 205 -10.70 -27.16 -14.02
CA THR A 205 -11.88 -26.87 -13.19
C THR A 205 -11.47 -26.34 -11.81
N GLN A 206 -10.52 -27.00 -11.14
CA GLN A 206 -10.02 -26.60 -9.83
C GLN A 206 -9.29 -25.26 -9.88
N ARG A 207 -8.51 -25.00 -10.95
CA ARG A 207 -7.83 -23.71 -11.16
C ARG A 207 -8.83 -22.55 -11.17
N TRP A 208 -9.89 -22.66 -11.99
CA TRP A 208 -10.91 -21.61 -12.07
C TRP A 208 -11.75 -21.51 -10.80
N ALA A 209 -12.07 -22.62 -10.14
CA ALA A 209 -12.75 -22.59 -8.85
C ALA A 209 -11.92 -21.86 -7.78
N TYR A 210 -10.61 -22.10 -7.72
CA TYR A 210 -9.71 -21.42 -6.79
C TYR A 210 -9.59 -19.93 -7.12
N LEU A 211 -9.41 -19.57 -8.39
CA LEU A 211 -9.40 -18.17 -8.84
C LEU A 211 -10.66 -17.40 -8.40
N LYS A 212 -11.85 -18.01 -8.49
CA LYS A 212 -13.11 -17.39 -8.03
C LYS A 212 -13.11 -17.14 -6.53
N VAL A 213 -12.66 -18.09 -5.72
CA VAL A 213 -12.54 -17.93 -4.26
C VAL A 213 -11.56 -16.81 -3.92
N LEU A 214 -10.41 -16.75 -4.58
CA LEU A 214 -9.41 -15.72 -4.39
C LEU A 214 -9.93 -14.31 -4.75
N GLY A 215 -10.58 -14.18 -5.91
CA GLY A 215 -11.16 -12.90 -6.35
C GLY A 215 -12.24 -12.37 -5.42
N ALA A 216 -13.08 -13.26 -4.88
CA ALA A 216 -14.06 -12.92 -3.84
C ALA A 216 -13.39 -12.48 -2.52
N GLY A 217 -12.28 -13.10 -2.15
CA GLY A 217 -11.52 -12.72 -0.97
C GLY A 217 -10.90 -11.33 -1.10
N VAL A 218 -10.22 -11.06 -2.21
CA VAL A 218 -9.67 -9.73 -2.51
C VAL A 218 -10.77 -8.67 -2.44
N LYS A 219 -11.95 -8.93 -3.03
CA LYS A 219 -13.10 -8.02 -2.98
C LYS A 219 -13.59 -7.76 -1.54
N THR A 220 -13.64 -8.80 -0.72
CA THR A 220 -14.08 -8.67 0.68
C THR A 220 -13.15 -7.78 1.51
N HIS A 221 -11.83 -7.98 1.38
CA HIS A 221 -10.83 -7.17 2.08
C HIS A 221 -10.81 -5.73 1.55
N TYR A 222 -10.92 -5.56 0.24
CA TYR A 222 -11.04 -4.25 -0.40
C TYR A 222 -12.29 -3.50 0.09
N ASP A 223 -13.45 -4.14 0.13
CA ASP A 223 -14.70 -3.51 0.60
C ASP A 223 -14.61 -3.08 2.07
N THR A 224 -13.91 -3.86 2.89
CA THR A 224 -13.63 -3.52 4.29
C THR A 224 -12.75 -2.26 4.37
N MET A 225 -11.71 -2.19 3.55
CA MET A 225 -10.82 -1.02 3.46
C MET A 225 -11.56 0.24 3.01
N VAL A 226 -12.35 0.15 1.93
CA VAL A 226 -13.19 1.25 1.41
C VAL A 226 -14.20 1.73 2.45
N SER A 227 -14.85 0.80 3.15
CA SER A 227 -15.85 1.12 4.17
C SER A 227 -15.24 1.91 5.33
N ALA A 228 -14.02 1.54 5.76
CA ALA A 228 -13.32 2.24 6.83
C ALA A 228 -12.92 3.67 6.41
N TRP A 229 -12.41 3.86 5.20
CA TRP A 229 -12.01 5.19 4.68
C TRP A 229 -13.19 6.13 4.39
N ASN A 230 -14.33 5.60 3.96
CA ASN A 230 -15.56 6.36 3.82
C ASN A 230 -16.26 6.62 5.17
N GLY A 231 -15.97 5.78 6.18
CA GLY A 231 -16.59 5.85 7.50
C GLY A 231 -15.85 6.74 8.49
N SER A 232 -16.03 6.42 9.77
CA SER A 232 -15.52 7.22 10.90
C SER A 232 -14.00 7.26 10.97
N PHE A 233 -13.28 6.23 10.49
CA PHE A 233 -11.83 6.24 10.49
C PHE A 233 -11.29 7.33 9.54
N GLY A 234 -11.83 7.42 8.32
CA GLY A 234 -11.42 8.46 7.38
C GLY A 234 -11.70 9.87 7.92
N GLN A 235 -12.85 10.09 8.55
CA GLN A 235 -13.15 11.38 9.21
C GLN A 235 -12.16 11.68 10.35
N ALA A 236 -11.88 10.70 11.21
CA ALA A 236 -10.93 10.86 12.30
C ALA A 236 -9.51 11.17 11.80
N PHE A 237 -9.08 10.59 10.67
CA PHE A 237 -7.81 10.89 10.03
C PHE A 237 -7.75 12.35 9.56
N GLU A 238 -8.78 12.80 8.85
CA GLU A 238 -8.88 14.17 8.32
C GLU A 238 -8.86 15.23 9.43
N ASP A 239 -9.64 15.01 10.49
CA ASP A 239 -9.76 15.93 11.62
C ASP A 239 -8.67 15.73 12.69
N ALA A 240 -7.74 14.78 12.46
CA ALA A 240 -6.73 14.32 13.42
C ALA A 240 -7.30 14.02 14.82
N GLN A 241 -8.48 13.40 14.86
CA GLN A 241 -9.19 13.00 16.09
C GLN A 241 -8.88 11.54 16.45
N ALA A 242 -9.34 11.11 17.63
CA ALA A 242 -9.20 9.72 18.07
C ALA A 242 -9.60 8.74 16.94
N PRO A 243 -8.74 7.77 16.58
CA PRO A 243 -7.64 7.24 17.38
C PRO A 243 -6.31 8.02 17.32
N PHE A 244 -6.21 9.06 16.50
CA PHE A 244 -5.04 9.94 16.46
C PHE A 244 -5.01 10.88 17.69
N THR A 245 -3.81 11.14 18.19
CA THR A 245 -3.54 12.00 19.34
C THR A 245 -3.14 13.41 18.93
N SER A 246 -2.75 13.60 17.66
CA SER A 246 -2.40 14.90 17.07
C SER A 246 -2.35 14.82 15.55
N GLN A 247 -2.36 15.97 14.88
CA GLN A 247 -2.08 16.08 13.44
C GLN A 247 -0.71 15.50 13.07
N LYS A 248 0.29 15.72 13.93
CA LYS A 248 1.64 15.17 13.72
C LYS A 248 1.60 13.64 13.65
N GLU A 249 0.89 12.97 14.56
CA GLU A 249 0.79 11.50 14.52
C GLU A 249 0.08 11.00 13.25
N ALA A 250 -0.96 11.69 12.78
CA ALA A 250 -1.62 11.36 11.52
C ALA A 250 -0.68 11.52 10.32
N ILE A 251 0.12 12.60 10.28
CA ILE A 251 1.14 12.83 9.24
C ILE A 251 2.27 11.78 9.34
N ASP A 252 2.69 11.42 10.55
CA ASP A 252 3.67 10.35 10.77
C ASP A 252 3.17 9.01 10.18
N GLN A 253 1.87 8.72 10.25
CA GLN A 253 1.31 7.53 9.59
C GLN A 253 1.42 7.60 8.06
N VAL A 254 1.21 8.77 7.45
CA VAL A 254 1.39 8.95 5.99
C VAL A 254 2.87 8.79 5.61
N PHE A 255 3.77 9.41 6.38
CA PHE A 255 5.21 9.24 6.18
C PHE A 255 5.63 7.77 6.31
N ALA A 256 5.10 7.07 7.31
CA ALA A 256 5.35 5.66 7.51
C ALA A 256 4.79 4.76 6.39
N GLY A 257 3.72 5.19 5.72
CA GLY A 257 3.22 4.53 4.51
C GLY A 257 4.17 4.67 3.32
N ILE A 258 4.67 5.88 3.05
CA ILE A 258 5.62 6.11 1.93
C ILE A 258 7.02 5.56 2.19
N PHE A 259 7.34 5.19 3.43
CA PHE A 259 8.57 4.47 3.77
C PHE A 259 8.68 3.11 3.06
N TYR A 260 7.57 2.60 2.53
CA TYR A 260 7.54 1.50 1.56
C TYR A 260 8.54 1.67 0.39
N ILE A 261 8.83 2.90 -0.03
CA ILE A 261 9.80 3.15 -1.11
C ILE A 261 11.22 2.76 -0.67
N ASP A 262 11.56 2.97 0.60
CA ASP A 262 12.86 2.61 1.16
C ASP A 262 12.96 1.09 1.40
N GLU A 263 11.98 0.51 2.09
CA GLU A 263 12.07 -0.90 2.49
C GLU A 263 11.67 -1.89 1.40
N VAL A 264 10.75 -1.52 0.50
CA VAL A 264 10.21 -2.45 -0.48
C VAL A 264 10.70 -2.11 -1.87
N VAL A 265 10.59 -0.86 -2.33
CA VAL A 265 11.03 -0.51 -3.70
C VAL A 265 12.55 -0.56 -3.82
N LYS A 266 13.29 0.15 -2.95
CA LYS A 266 14.76 0.11 -2.94
C LYS A 266 15.24 -1.28 -2.55
N ASP A 267 14.92 -1.78 -1.37
CA ASP A 267 15.58 -2.98 -0.86
C ASP A 267 15.09 -4.29 -1.46
N LEU A 268 13.78 -4.50 -1.57
CA LEU A 268 13.24 -5.80 -1.99
C LEU A 268 13.02 -5.92 -3.49
N LYS A 269 12.48 -4.89 -4.16
CA LYS A 269 12.17 -4.95 -5.60
C LYS A 269 13.39 -4.70 -6.47
N LEU A 270 14.34 -3.90 -6.01
CA LEU A 270 15.58 -3.59 -6.72
C LEU A 270 16.78 -4.27 -6.08
N GLY A 271 17.05 -3.99 -4.80
CA GLY A 271 18.26 -4.37 -4.08
C GLY A 271 18.44 -5.88 -3.96
N ALA A 272 17.40 -6.62 -3.62
CA ALA A 272 17.48 -8.06 -3.45
C ALA A 272 17.74 -8.79 -4.79
N PRO A 273 17.02 -8.50 -5.90
CA PRO A 273 17.33 -9.14 -7.18
C PRO A 273 18.75 -8.89 -7.70
N VAL A 274 19.29 -7.68 -7.51
CA VAL A 274 20.66 -7.33 -7.95
C VAL A 274 21.75 -7.71 -6.95
N GLY A 275 21.41 -8.36 -5.82
CA GLY A 275 22.39 -8.83 -4.83
C GLY A 275 22.94 -7.76 -3.88
N ILE A 276 22.32 -6.59 -3.80
CA ILE A 276 22.69 -5.52 -2.86
C ILE A 276 22.07 -5.74 -1.47
N TYR A 277 20.86 -6.30 -1.41
CA TYR A 277 20.12 -6.47 -0.17
C TYR A 277 20.27 -7.88 0.44
N MET A 278 20.28 -7.95 1.77
CA MET A 278 20.67 -9.11 2.57
C MET A 278 19.81 -10.38 2.39
N THR A 279 18.61 -10.25 1.78
CA THR A 279 17.79 -11.43 1.45
C THR A 279 18.34 -12.22 0.27
N CYS A 280 19.24 -11.64 -0.52
CA CYS A 280 20.02 -12.35 -1.53
C CYS A 280 21.36 -12.79 -0.93
N ILE A 281 21.70 -14.07 -1.08
CA ILE A 281 22.96 -14.66 -0.58
C ILE A 281 23.94 -15.02 -1.70
N GLU A 282 23.53 -14.78 -2.95
CA GLU A 282 24.32 -14.99 -4.17
C GLU A 282 24.72 -13.63 -4.77
N GLU A 283 25.45 -13.63 -5.88
CA GLU A 283 25.78 -12.37 -6.60
C GLU A 283 24.53 -11.66 -7.12
N ARG A 284 23.53 -12.43 -7.56
CA ARG A 284 22.21 -11.96 -8.02
C ARG A 284 21.17 -13.01 -7.68
N CYS A 285 19.94 -12.57 -7.43
CA CYS A 285 18.83 -13.45 -7.06
C CYS A 285 17.61 -13.17 -7.96
N PRO A 286 17.63 -13.59 -9.25
CA PRO A 286 16.53 -13.35 -10.19
C PRO A 286 15.20 -13.97 -9.73
N GLU A 287 15.25 -14.98 -8.86
CA GLU A 287 14.10 -15.59 -8.19
C GLU A 287 13.47 -14.72 -7.09
N LEU A 288 14.05 -13.56 -6.77
CA LEU A 288 13.47 -12.56 -5.87
C LEU A 288 12.76 -11.42 -6.63
N VAL A 289 12.82 -11.42 -7.96
CA VAL A 289 12.08 -10.45 -8.79
C VAL A 289 10.58 -10.60 -8.51
N GLU A 290 9.92 -9.50 -8.16
CA GLU A 290 8.46 -9.43 -8.04
C GLU A 290 7.80 -9.76 -9.39
N HIS A 291 6.66 -10.46 -9.40
CA HIS A 291 5.89 -10.72 -10.63
C HIS A 291 6.63 -11.54 -11.72
N GLN A 292 7.34 -12.60 -11.34
CA GLN A 292 8.07 -13.45 -12.31
C GLN A 292 7.19 -14.07 -13.38
N GLY A 293 5.94 -14.40 -13.05
CA GLY A 293 5.01 -15.03 -13.99
C GLY A 293 4.50 -14.03 -15.02
N SER A 294 4.03 -12.88 -14.57
CA SER A 294 3.42 -11.85 -15.43
C SER A 294 4.43 -10.91 -16.11
N LYS A 295 5.68 -10.88 -15.62
CA LYS A 295 6.78 -10.01 -16.06
C LYS A 295 6.49 -8.51 -15.90
N LEU A 296 5.72 -8.15 -14.86
CA LEU A 296 5.21 -6.80 -14.62
C LEU A 296 6.11 -5.93 -13.70
N SER A 297 7.26 -6.44 -13.28
CA SER A 297 8.11 -5.85 -12.21
C SER A 297 8.47 -4.38 -12.47
N LYS A 298 8.76 -4.03 -13.73
CA LYS A 298 9.12 -2.66 -14.12
C LYS A 298 7.92 -1.73 -13.99
N GLU A 299 6.78 -2.14 -14.56
CA GLU A 299 5.57 -1.33 -14.62
C GLU A 299 4.98 -1.11 -13.21
N VAL A 300 5.04 -2.10 -12.32
CA VAL A 300 4.56 -1.92 -10.94
C VAL A 300 5.45 -0.99 -10.12
N MET A 301 6.76 -1.02 -10.33
CA MET A 301 7.68 -0.11 -9.66
C MET A 301 7.46 1.34 -10.14
N ILE A 302 7.24 1.54 -11.44
CA ILE A 302 6.85 2.85 -11.98
C ILE A 302 5.55 3.33 -11.31
N ALA A 303 4.56 2.45 -11.15
CA ALA A 303 3.31 2.78 -10.45
C ALA A 303 3.55 3.18 -8.98
N ASN A 304 4.47 2.52 -8.25
CA ASN A 304 4.85 2.92 -6.90
C ASN A 304 5.47 4.34 -6.87
N LEU A 305 6.38 4.64 -7.78
CA LEU A 305 7.05 5.96 -7.87
C LEU A 305 6.07 7.08 -8.28
N GLN A 306 5.12 6.79 -9.17
CA GLN A 306 4.07 7.72 -9.54
C GLN A 306 3.12 8.02 -8.37
N ALA A 307 2.80 7.02 -7.55
CA ALA A 307 2.04 7.24 -6.33
C ALA A 307 2.82 8.06 -5.30
N LEU A 308 4.14 7.89 -5.22
CA LEU A 308 4.98 8.73 -4.35
C LEU A 308 4.89 10.19 -4.79
N ARG A 309 5.01 10.45 -6.10
CA ARG A 309 4.82 11.78 -6.68
C ARG A 309 3.46 12.37 -6.31
N ALA A 310 2.40 11.58 -6.40
CA ALA A 310 1.05 12.01 -6.04
C ALA A 310 0.96 12.43 -4.56
N VAL A 311 1.55 11.68 -3.64
CA VAL A 311 1.58 12.02 -2.20
C VAL A 311 2.38 13.30 -1.95
N PHE A 312 3.50 13.51 -2.67
CA PHE A 312 4.29 14.73 -2.56
C PHE A 312 3.55 15.98 -3.05
N LYS A 313 2.78 15.84 -4.13
CA LYS A 313 1.94 16.91 -4.71
C LYS A 313 0.56 17.04 -4.06
N GLY A 314 0.19 16.09 -3.21
CA GLY A 314 -1.13 16.03 -2.58
C GLY A 314 -2.29 15.68 -3.51
N SER A 315 -2.06 15.30 -4.77
CA SER A 315 -3.10 14.95 -5.75
C SER A 315 -2.75 13.73 -6.58
N SER A 316 -3.71 12.82 -6.79
CA SER A 316 -3.57 11.69 -7.71
C SER A 316 -3.81 12.08 -9.17
N SER A 317 -4.23 13.33 -9.43
CA SER A 317 -4.39 13.85 -10.78
C SER A 317 -3.01 14.06 -11.41
N ALA A 318 -2.86 13.66 -12.67
CA ALA A 318 -1.69 14.00 -13.47
C ALA A 318 -1.71 15.46 -13.95
N GLU A 319 -2.85 16.16 -13.79
CA GLU A 319 -2.99 17.56 -14.19
C GLU A 319 -2.24 18.46 -13.19
N PRO A 320 -1.26 19.26 -13.64
CA PRO A 320 -0.43 20.10 -12.76
C PRO A 320 -1.19 21.16 -11.95
N ASP A 321 -2.41 21.52 -12.39
CA ASP A 321 -3.17 22.67 -11.90
C ASP A 321 -4.51 22.28 -11.23
N SER A 322 -4.62 21.09 -10.62
CA SER A 322 -5.75 20.85 -9.72
C SER A 322 -5.55 21.69 -8.45
N ASP A 323 -6.18 22.86 -8.38
CA ASP A 323 -6.11 23.89 -7.32
C ASP A 323 -6.35 23.39 -5.86
N ASP A 324 -6.62 22.10 -5.64
CA ASP A 324 -7.01 21.51 -4.36
C ASP A 324 -5.96 20.54 -3.76
N GLY A 325 -4.82 20.33 -4.41
CA GLY A 325 -3.76 19.43 -3.92
C GLY A 325 -2.85 20.10 -2.88
N PHE A 326 -2.66 19.46 -1.72
CA PHE A 326 -1.71 19.89 -0.69
C PHE A 326 -0.92 18.69 -0.14
N GLY A 327 0.35 18.58 -0.52
CA GLY A 327 1.20 17.42 -0.23
C GLY A 327 2.43 17.74 0.64
N PHE A 328 3.41 16.83 0.62
CA PHE A 328 4.65 17.03 1.38
C PHE A 328 5.48 18.20 0.86
N THR A 329 5.43 18.49 -0.44
CA THR A 329 6.13 19.66 -1.01
C THR A 329 5.57 20.95 -0.41
N ASP A 330 4.26 21.07 -0.28
CA ASP A 330 3.61 22.24 0.31
C ASP A 330 3.96 22.41 1.80
N LEU A 331 3.95 21.31 2.56
CA LEU A 331 4.42 21.33 3.96
C LEU A 331 5.88 21.79 4.07
N LEU A 332 6.76 21.36 3.16
CA LEU A 332 8.16 21.79 3.15
C LEU A 332 8.28 23.28 2.83
N VAL A 333 7.46 23.81 1.91
CA VAL A 333 7.40 25.24 1.60
C VAL A 333 6.95 26.05 2.81
N GLU A 334 5.92 25.61 3.54
CA GLU A 334 5.45 26.27 4.77
C GLU A 334 6.53 26.34 5.86
N GLU A 335 7.36 25.29 5.98
CA GLU A 335 8.49 25.25 6.91
C GLU A 335 9.74 25.97 6.36
N GLY A 336 9.64 26.66 5.22
CA GLY A 336 10.71 27.46 4.62
C GLY A 336 11.80 26.64 3.91
N ALA A 337 11.50 25.39 3.55
CA ALA A 337 12.41 24.44 2.92
C ALA A 337 12.03 24.14 1.45
N SER A 338 11.60 25.15 0.68
CA SER A 338 11.20 25.00 -0.72
C SER A 338 12.25 24.32 -1.59
N GLU A 339 13.54 24.64 -1.39
CA GLU A 339 14.65 24.00 -2.12
C GLU A 339 14.71 22.48 -1.89
N LEU A 340 14.39 22.01 -0.68
CA LEU A 340 14.33 20.58 -0.38
C LEU A 340 13.13 19.92 -1.07
N GLY A 341 11.98 20.61 -1.09
CA GLY A 341 10.79 20.16 -1.83
C GLY A 341 11.08 19.96 -3.32
N GLU A 342 11.67 20.97 -3.97
CA GLU A 342 12.07 20.92 -5.38
C GLU A 342 13.08 19.79 -5.67
N GLN A 343 14.04 19.57 -4.76
CA GLN A 343 15.01 18.48 -4.89
C GLN A 343 14.36 17.10 -4.80
N LEU A 344 13.45 16.90 -3.84
CA LEU A 344 12.71 15.64 -3.68
C LEU A 344 11.84 15.36 -4.90
N GLU A 345 11.08 16.33 -5.38
CA GLU A 345 10.26 16.17 -6.59
C GLU A 345 11.12 15.85 -7.82
N SER A 346 12.25 16.56 -8.01
CA SER A 346 13.16 16.30 -9.12
C SER A 346 13.76 14.88 -9.06
N LEU A 347 14.05 14.35 -7.87
CA LEU A 347 14.52 12.98 -7.72
C LEU A 347 13.41 11.96 -7.99
N ILE A 348 12.16 12.24 -7.58
CA ILE A 348 11.01 11.39 -7.89
C ILE A 348 10.82 11.31 -9.42
N ASP A 349 10.75 12.45 -10.11
CA ASP A 349 10.56 12.49 -11.56
C ASP A 349 11.74 11.83 -12.29
N ARG A 350 12.98 12.08 -11.86
CA ARG A 350 14.17 11.40 -12.42
C ARG A 350 14.09 9.88 -12.27
N ASN A 351 13.65 9.37 -11.12
CA ASN A 351 13.53 7.93 -10.89
C ASN A 351 12.43 7.31 -11.76
N ILE A 352 11.32 8.01 -11.97
CA ILE A 352 10.27 7.61 -12.93
C ILE A 352 10.83 7.55 -14.35
N GLU A 353 11.47 8.62 -14.83
CA GLU A 353 12.06 8.69 -16.17
C GLU A 353 13.11 7.60 -16.40
N ARG A 354 13.97 7.35 -15.41
CA ARG A 354 14.97 6.26 -15.48
C ARG A 354 14.31 4.90 -15.59
N ALA A 355 13.29 4.63 -14.79
CA ALA A 355 12.56 3.38 -14.84
C ALA A 355 11.83 3.18 -16.18
N GLU A 356 11.22 4.23 -16.72
CA GLU A 356 10.55 4.21 -18.03
C GLU A 356 11.53 3.99 -19.19
N ALA A 357 12.77 4.48 -19.07
CA ALA A 357 13.82 4.30 -20.07
C ALA A 357 14.39 2.87 -20.14
N LEU A 358 14.17 2.04 -19.12
CA LEU A 358 14.66 0.65 -19.09
C LEU A 358 14.02 -0.19 -20.21
N SER A 359 14.87 -0.88 -20.97
CA SER A 359 14.45 -1.74 -22.08
C SER A 359 14.32 -3.20 -21.64
N GLY A 360 13.12 -3.77 -21.78
CA GLY A 360 12.82 -5.14 -21.33
C GLY A 360 12.26 -5.22 -19.90
N SER A 361 12.15 -6.45 -19.41
CA SER A 361 11.73 -6.83 -18.07
C SER A 361 12.91 -6.88 -17.10
N PHE A 362 12.65 -6.85 -15.81
CA PHE A 362 13.70 -6.96 -14.79
C PHE A 362 14.48 -8.28 -14.89
N ASN A 363 13.82 -9.38 -15.24
CA ASN A 363 14.49 -10.65 -15.47
C ASN A 363 15.49 -10.56 -16.63
N GLU A 364 15.11 -9.92 -17.74
CA GLU A 364 16.01 -9.74 -18.90
C GLU A 364 17.16 -8.79 -18.56
N LEU A 365 16.90 -7.72 -17.80
CA LEU A 365 17.93 -6.77 -17.37
C LEU A 365 18.94 -7.43 -16.41
N LEU A 366 18.50 -8.25 -15.46
CA LEU A 366 19.41 -8.97 -14.56
C LEU A 366 20.39 -9.89 -15.30
N GLU A 367 19.96 -10.46 -16.43
CA GLU A 367 20.79 -11.33 -17.25
C GLU A 367 21.73 -10.55 -18.18
N ASN A 368 21.23 -9.48 -18.81
CA ASN A 368 21.92 -8.84 -19.93
C ASN A 368 22.57 -7.49 -19.57
N SER A 369 22.04 -6.76 -18.60
CA SER A 369 22.45 -5.39 -18.25
C SER A 369 22.14 -5.05 -16.78
N PRO A 370 22.61 -5.85 -15.80
CA PRO A 370 22.26 -5.69 -14.39
C PRO A 370 22.67 -4.32 -13.82
N GLU A 371 23.70 -3.69 -14.38
CA GLU A 371 24.14 -2.34 -14.02
C GLU A 371 23.04 -1.29 -14.19
N GLU A 372 22.07 -1.49 -15.09
CA GLU A 372 20.94 -0.56 -15.24
C GLU A 372 20.03 -0.57 -14.00
N LEU A 373 19.81 -1.75 -13.42
CA LEU A 373 19.03 -1.90 -12.18
C LEU A 373 19.81 -1.43 -10.96
N GLU A 374 21.13 -1.66 -10.91
CA GLU A 374 22.00 -1.14 -9.84
C GLU A 374 22.04 0.40 -9.84
N ASN A 375 22.08 1.02 -11.02
CA ASN A 375 22.02 2.48 -11.19
C ASN A 375 20.66 3.05 -10.78
N LEU A 376 19.56 2.34 -11.09
CA LEU A 376 18.24 2.74 -10.63
C LEU A 376 18.10 2.59 -9.12
N HIS A 377 18.56 1.48 -8.53
CA HIS A 377 18.63 1.29 -7.08
C HIS A 377 19.35 2.46 -6.39
N SER A 378 20.53 2.83 -6.88
CA SER A 378 21.33 3.93 -6.33
C SER A 378 20.57 5.27 -6.37
N SER A 379 19.84 5.51 -7.46
CA SER A 379 19.02 6.73 -7.65
C SER A 379 17.80 6.77 -6.73
N VAL A 380 17.18 5.62 -6.46
CA VAL A 380 16.09 5.51 -5.47
C VAL A 380 16.66 5.68 -4.05
N LYS A 381 17.85 5.16 -3.76
CA LYS A 381 18.53 5.39 -2.47
C LYS A 381 18.78 6.88 -2.23
N GLU A 382 19.25 7.64 -3.21
CA GLU A 382 19.46 9.10 -3.07
C GLU A 382 18.18 9.83 -2.61
N LEU A 383 17.03 9.46 -3.17
CA LEU A 383 15.72 9.96 -2.75
C LEU A 383 15.39 9.57 -1.30
N CYS A 384 15.56 8.29 -0.96
CA CYS A 384 15.28 7.78 0.38
C CYS A 384 16.18 8.42 1.43
N ASP A 385 17.47 8.63 1.13
CA ASP A 385 18.42 9.28 2.04
C ASP A 385 17.97 10.71 2.40
N LEU A 386 17.45 11.48 1.44
CA LEU A 386 16.89 12.82 1.71
C LEU A 386 15.61 12.77 2.52
N MET A 387 14.71 11.80 2.24
CA MET A 387 13.50 11.59 3.03
C MET A 387 13.83 11.24 4.48
N LYS A 388 14.78 10.32 4.71
CA LYS A 388 15.19 9.85 6.04
C LYS A 388 15.98 10.89 6.85
N SER A 389 16.70 11.79 6.18
CA SER A 389 17.53 12.81 6.84
C SER A 389 16.83 14.16 6.95
N GLN A 390 16.78 14.91 5.85
CA GLN A 390 16.38 16.31 5.85
C GLN A 390 14.87 16.48 6.03
N MET A 391 14.06 15.70 5.30
CA MET A 391 12.60 15.82 5.37
C MET A 391 12.06 15.48 6.77
N VAL A 392 12.55 14.40 7.38
CA VAL A 392 12.24 14.04 8.78
C VAL A 392 12.57 15.18 9.73
N THR A 393 13.74 15.83 9.55
CA THR A 393 14.18 16.92 10.41
C THR A 393 13.33 18.18 10.23
N VAL A 394 13.08 18.61 8.98
CA VAL A 394 12.35 19.83 8.66
C VAL A 394 10.88 19.72 9.11
N LEU A 395 10.22 18.61 8.77
CA LEU A 395 8.80 18.42 9.09
C LEU A 395 8.56 17.88 10.50
N ASN A 396 9.63 17.65 11.29
CA ASN A 396 9.59 17.03 12.61
C ASN A 396 8.80 15.70 12.59
N LEU A 397 9.13 14.82 11.64
CA LEU A 397 8.49 13.51 11.49
C LEU A 397 9.16 12.47 12.37
N SER A 398 8.45 11.39 12.66
CA SER A 398 9.02 10.22 13.31
C SER A 398 9.40 9.17 12.28
N VAL A 399 10.67 8.74 12.29
CA VAL A 399 11.10 7.58 11.50
C VAL A 399 10.34 6.35 12.01
N PRO A 400 9.68 5.59 11.12
CA PRO A 400 8.95 4.39 11.50
C PRO A 400 9.87 3.38 12.22
N GLN A 401 9.29 2.55 13.08
CA GLN A 401 10.08 1.56 13.84
C GLN A 401 10.78 0.57 12.90
N GLU A 402 10.17 0.29 11.76
CA GLU A 402 10.69 -0.58 10.71
C GLU A 402 12.02 -0.05 10.15
N GLY A 403 12.15 1.26 9.96
CA GLY A 403 13.39 1.93 9.53
C GLY A 403 14.40 2.26 10.64
N ALA A 404 14.07 2.02 11.92
CA ALA A 404 14.93 2.43 13.05
C ALA A 404 16.21 1.58 13.22
N GLY A 405 16.34 0.48 12.47
CA GLY A 405 17.52 -0.39 12.46
C GLY A 405 18.36 -0.33 11.18
N ASP A 406 17.88 0.42 10.17
CA ASP A 406 18.49 0.52 8.85
C ASP A 406 19.48 1.70 8.81
N ASN A 407 20.78 1.41 8.77
CA ASN A 407 21.86 2.40 8.87
C ASN A 407 22.68 2.51 7.56
N ASP A 408 22.02 2.32 6.42
CA ASP A 408 22.61 2.28 5.06
C ASP A 408 23.44 3.49 4.63
#